data_AF-A0A354EID9-F1
#
_entry.id   AF-A0A354EID9-F1
#
_cell.length_a   1.000
_cell.length_b   1.000
_cell.length_c   1.000
_cell.angle_alpha   90.00
_cell.angle_beta   90.00
_cell.angle_gamma   90.00
#
_symmetry.space_group_name_H-M   'P 1'
#
loop_
_entity.id
_entity.type
_entity.pdbx_description
1 polymer ?
#
loop_
_entity_poly.entity_id
_entity_poly.type
_entity_poly.pdbx_seq_one_letter_code
_entity_poly.pdbx_strand_id
1 'polypeptide(L)'
;MLSISYYRCNSMTIQAYQMNIRILAIPTLCVLLLLTSCIMIPIPTPESKILAGKPVTDEQLDFLNLNPTKQEVMERLGNPSFIWEDKRIFTYNWDMRQGILIWAVGAMTASGGAAGGGGVEDIPKHYLLLIQFDEQEQVMRWERATRPLYQTYIDFLQDWALP
;
A
#
# COMPACT_ATOMS: atom_id res chain seq x y z
N MET A 1 9.49 13.37 69.88
CA MET A 1 9.11 14.30 68.79
C MET A 1 10.37 14.62 67.98
N LEU A 2 10.74 13.81 66.96
CA LEU A 2 11.82 14.08 65.97
C LEU A 2 12.09 12.80 65.12
N SER A 3 11.20 12.44 64.19
CA SER A 3 11.52 11.45 63.14
C SER A 3 10.72 11.61 61.84
N ILE A 4 9.94 12.70 61.70
CA ILE A 4 9.12 12.91 60.49
C ILE A 4 9.88 13.75 59.42
N SER A 5 11.00 14.39 59.77
CA SER A 5 11.67 15.36 58.89
C SER A 5 12.60 14.76 57.83
N TYR A 6 13.04 13.50 57.98
CA TYR A 6 14.00 12.88 57.04
C TYR A 6 13.34 12.23 55.81
N TYR A 7 12.10 11.71 55.93
CA TYR A 7 11.43 11.06 54.80
C TYR A 7 10.86 12.05 53.77
N ARG A 8 10.62 13.31 54.16
CA ARG A 8 10.03 14.33 53.27
C ARG A 8 11.03 14.95 52.29
N CYS A 9 12.33 14.92 52.63
CA CYS A 9 13.39 15.48 51.78
C CYS A 9 13.76 14.54 50.61
N ASN A 10 13.62 13.22 50.80
CA ASN A 10 13.96 12.22 49.78
C ASN A 10 12.85 12.00 48.74
N SER A 11 11.60 12.29 49.08
CA SER A 11 10.46 12.19 48.15
C SER A 11 10.42 13.33 47.14
N MET A 12 10.93 14.51 47.50
CA MET A 12 10.84 15.73 46.69
C MET A 12 11.92 15.76 45.59
N THR A 13 13.08 15.13 45.83
CA THR A 13 14.15 14.96 44.85
C THR A 13 13.82 13.94 43.76
N ILE A 14 13.14 12.84 44.10
CA ILE A 14 12.75 11.80 43.14
C ILE A 14 11.65 12.31 42.19
N GLN A 15 10.65 13.06 42.70
CA GLN A 15 9.61 13.67 41.86
C GLN A 15 10.17 14.76 40.93
N ALA A 16 11.12 15.58 41.40
CA ALA A 16 11.78 16.57 40.56
C ALA A 16 12.63 15.93 39.43
N TYR A 17 13.29 14.80 39.72
CA TYR A 17 14.06 14.05 38.74
C TYR A 17 13.17 13.41 37.65
N GLN A 18 12.01 12.86 38.05
CA GLN A 18 11.03 12.30 37.10
C GLN A 18 10.31 13.37 36.26
N MET A 19 10.07 14.56 36.82
CA MET A 19 9.48 15.69 36.10
C MET A 19 10.45 16.28 35.07
N ASN A 20 11.75 16.35 35.40
CA ASN A 20 12.81 16.79 34.49
C ASN A 20 13.02 15.84 33.29
N ILE A 21 12.89 14.53 33.49
CA ILE A 21 13.03 13.55 32.39
C ILE A 21 11.95 13.74 31.32
N ARG A 22 10.69 14.00 31.72
CA ARG A 22 9.61 14.23 30.73
C ARG A 22 9.79 15.55 29.98
N ILE A 23 10.27 16.59 30.66
CA ILE A 23 10.52 17.91 30.08
C ILE A 23 11.72 17.89 29.13
N LEU A 24 12.74 17.07 29.38
CA LEU A 24 13.90 16.89 28.49
C LEU A 24 13.69 15.86 27.38
N ALA A 25 12.85 14.84 27.59
CA ALA A 25 12.62 13.80 26.60
C ALA A 25 11.93 14.33 25.33
N ILE A 26 10.92 15.21 25.49
CA ILE A 26 10.17 15.78 24.38
C ILE A 26 11.06 16.61 23.42
N PRO A 27 11.85 17.61 23.88
CA PRO A 27 12.72 18.36 22.99
C PRO A 27 13.82 17.49 22.40
N THR A 28 14.34 16.50 23.14
CA THR A 28 15.34 15.56 22.63
C THR A 28 14.77 14.72 21.49
N LEU A 29 13.53 14.22 21.63
CA LEU A 29 12.82 13.50 20.58
C LEU A 29 12.57 14.38 19.35
N CYS A 30 12.16 15.64 19.55
CA CYS A 30 11.97 16.60 18.45
C CYS A 30 13.28 16.87 17.69
N VAL A 31 14.40 17.03 18.39
CA VAL A 31 15.72 17.22 17.76
C VAL A 31 16.14 15.97 16.98
N LEU A 32 15.90 14.77 17.52
CA LEU A 32 16.20 13.51 16.82
C LEU A 32 15.38 13.34 15.53
N LEU A 33 14.11 13.75 15.54
CA LEU A 33 13.26 13.74 14.34
C LEU A 33 13.70 14.76 13.29
N LEU A 34 14.27 15.90 13.71
CA LEU A 34 14.80 16.92 12.79
C LEU A 34 16.14 16.52 12.14
N LEU A 35 16.88 15.58 12.73
CA LEU A 35 18.15 15.07 12.20
C LEU A 35 17.97 13.98 11.14
N THR A 36 16.74 13.57 10.83
CA THR A 36 16.46 12.65 9.73
C THR A 36 16.17 13.44 8.46
N SER A 37 16.96 13.23 7.42
CA SER A 37 16.67 13.75 6.08
C SER A 37 16.01 12.64 5.25
N CYS A 38 14.93 12.97 4.54
CA CYS A 38 14.24 12.05 3.65
C CYS A 38 14.02 12.75 2.30
N ILE A 39 14.38 12.07 1.21
CA ILE A 39 14.12 12.51 -0.15
C ILE A 39 13.31 11.40 -0.82
N MET A 40 12.18 11.75 -1.44
CA MET A 40 11.37 10.87 -2.25
C MET A 40 11.02 11.59 -3.55
N ILE A 41 11.51 11.07 -4.68
CA ILE A 41 11.31 11.68 -6.00
C ILE A 41 10.62 10.66 -6.91
N PRO A 42 9.32 10.82 -7.19
CA PRO A 42 8.62 10.02 -8.17
C PRO A 42 8.93 10.51 -9.59
N ILE A 43 9.37 9.60 -10.47
CA ILE A 43 9.63 9.87 -11.88
C ILE A 43 8.64 9.04 -12.71
N PRO A 44 7.67 9.68 -13.39
CA PRO A 44 6.78 8.97 -14.31
C PRO A 44 7.56 8.31 -15.43
N THR A 45 7.18 7.09 -15.79
CA THR A 45 7.78 6.35 -16.91
C THR A 45 6.68 5.75 -17.80
N PRO A 46 6.94 5.51 -19.09
CA PRO A 46 6.00 4.77 -19.93
C PRO A 46 5.68 3.38 -19.36
N GLU A 47 4.43 2.94 -19.56
CA GLU A 47 3.92 1.64 -19.11
C GLU A 47 4.40 0.48 -20.00
N SER A 48 5.71 0.25 -20.05
CA SER A 48 6.33 -0.76 -20.92
C SER A 48 6.81 -2.01 -20.19
N LYS A 49 6.93 -1.97 -18.86
CA LYS A 49 7.42 -3.09 -18.04
C LYS A 49 6.26 -3.72 -17.26
N ILE A 50 6.07 -5.02 -17.45
CA ILE A 50 5.17 -5.85 -16.65
C ILE A 50 5.89 -6.17 -15.33
N LEU A 51 5.24 -5.87 -14.21
CA LEU A 51 5.75 -6.16 -12.86
C LEU A 51 5.17 -7.46 -12.32
N ALA A 52 3.89 -7.72 -12.58
CA ALA A 52 3.20 -8.95 -12.16
C ALA A 52 2.01 -9.27 -13.06
N GLY A 53 1.60 -10.54 -13.09
CA GLY A 53 0.43 -10.99 -13.83
C GLY A 53 0.63 -11.04 -15.34
N LYS A 54 -0.48 -11.25 -16.06
CA LYS A 54 -0.53 -11.29 -17.52
C LYS A 54 -1.45 -10.19 -18.02
N PRO A 55 -0.93 -9.18 -18.75
CA PRO A 55 -1.78 -8.18 -19.37
C PRO A 55 -2.79 -8.80 -20.33
N VAL A 56 -4.03 -8.33 -20.25
CA VAL A 56 -5.08 -8.70 -21.19
C VAL A 56 -5.23 -7.59 -22.21
N THR A 57 -4.95 -7.86 -23.48
CA THR A 57 -5.00 -6.86 -24.56
C THR A 57 -6.43 -6.64 -25.05
N ASP A 58 -6.67 -5.54 -25.78
CA ASP A 58 -8.02 -5.22 -26.28
C ASP A 58 -8.55 -6.26 -27.26
N GLU A 59 -7.68 -6.82 -28.10
CA GLU A 59 -8.04 -7.87 -29.06
C GLU A 59 -8.49 -9.15 -28.35
N GLN A 60 -7.97 -9.40 -27.15
CA GLN A 60 -8.41 -10.53 -26.33
C GLN A 60 -9.76 -10.29 -25.66
N LEU A 61 -10.27 -9.05 -25.61
CA LEU A 61 -11.53 -8.71 -24.95
C LEU A 61 -12.72 -8.64 -25.92
N ASP A 62 -12.49 -8.60 -27.23
CA ASP A 62 -13.55 -8.46 -28.24
C ASP A 62 -14.68 -9.48 -28.07
N PHE A 63 -14.35 -10.70 -27.64
CA PHE A 63 -15.32 -11.79 -27.42
C PHE A 63 -16.25 -11.56 -26.22
N LEU A 64 -15.86 -10.73 -25.24
CA LEU A 64 -16.70 -10.44 -24.07
C LEU A 64 -17.98 -9.69 -24.43
N ASN A 65 -17.99 -8.99 -25.58
CA ASN A 65 -19.17 -8.32 -26.11
C ASN A 65 -20.22 -9.29 -26.71
N LEU A 66 -19.87 -10.57 -26.83
CA LEU A 66 -20.75 -11.62 -27.37
C LEU A 66 -21.44 -12.43 -26.25
N ASN A 67 -21.43 -11.92 -25.02
CA ASN A 67 -21.96 -12.58 -23.82
C ASN A 67 -21.47 -14.04 -23.66
N PRO A 68 -20.15 -14.27 -23.64
CA PRO A 68 -19.60 -15.61 -23.56
C PRO A 68 -19.94 -16.27 -22.23
N THR A 69 -19.88 -17.59 -22.20
CA THR A 69 -20.02 -18.36 -20.96
C THR A 69 -18.77 -18.24 -20.10
N LYS A 70 -18.92 -18.49 -18.80
CA LYS A 70 -17.83 -18.60 -17.82
C LYS A 70 -16.73 -19.56 -18.29
N GLN A 71 -17.10 -20.68 -18.90
CA GLN A 71 -16.14 -21.64 -19.45
C GLN A 71 -15.36 -21.05 -20.63
N GLU A 72 -16.03 -20.40 -21.58
CA GLU A 72 -15.36 -19.75 -22.72
C GLU A 72 -14.40 -18.64 -22.27
N VAL A 73 -14.77 -17.89 -21.22
CA VAL A 73 -13.88 -16.89 -20.61
C VAL A 73 -12.62 -17.55 -20.07
N MET A 74 -12.74 -18.66 -19.33
CA MET A 74 -11.59 -19.40 -18.81
C MET A 74 -10.74 -20.03 -19.91
N GLU A 75 -11.35 -20.53 -20.99
CA GLU A 75 -10.63 -21.11 -22.12
C GLU A 75 -9.79 -20.06 -22.86
N ARG A 76 -10.30 -18.83 -23.01
CA ARG A 76 -9.59 -17.76 -23.73
C ARG A 76 -8.61 -16.98 -22.88
N LEU A 77 -9.00 -16.61 -21.65
CA LEU A 77 -8.18 -15.77 -20.77
C LEU A 77 -7.33 -16.59 -19.80
N GLY A 78 -7.62 -17.87 -19.63
CA GLY A 78 -7.00 -18.73 -18.62
C GLY A 78 -7.69 -18.60 -17.27
N ASN A 79 -6.99 -19.09 -16.23
CA ASN A 79 -7.52 -19.04 -14.87
C ASN A 79 -7.57 -17.59 -14.35
N PRO A 80 -8.69 -17.17 -13.75
CA PRO A 80 -8.76 -15.88 -13.07
C PRO A 80 -7.80 -15.87 -11.88
N SER A 81 -7.32 -14.67 -11.55
CA SER A 81 -6.47 -14.46 -10.39
C SER A 81 -7.21 -14.60 -9.07
N PHE A 82 -8.49 -14.19 -9.06
CA PHE A 82 -9.38 -14.31 -7.92
C PHE A 82 -10.82 -14.49 -8.40
N ILE A 83 -11.56 -15.33 -7.67
CA ILE A 83 -12.96 -15.64 -7.91
C ILE A 83 -13.76 -15.24 -6.67
N TRP A 84 -14.76 -14.37 -6.87
CA TRP A 84 -15.76 -14.06 -5.85
C TRP A 84 -17.05 -14.82 -6.15
N GLU A 85 -17.20 -16.00 -5.53
CA GLU A 85 -18.32 -16.92 -5.79
C GLU A 85 -19.69 -16.28 -5.52
N ASP A 86 -19.87 -15.62 -4.36
CA ASP A 86 -21.16 -15.04 -3.96
C ASP A 86 -21.69 -13.98 -4.94
N LYS A 87 -20.78 -13.23 -5.58
CA LYS A 87 -21.10 -12.19 -6.55
C LYS A 87 -20.93 -12.65 -7.99
N ARG A 88 -20.44 -13.87 -8.21
CA ARG A 88 -20.05 -14.45 -9.49
C ARG A 88 -19.16 -13.50 -10.29
N ILE A 89 -18.08 -13.05 -9.65
CA ILE A 89 -17.10 -12.14 -10.28
C ILE A 89 -15.78 -12.88 -10.49
N PHE A 90 -15.30 -12.88 -11.72
CA PHE A 90 -13.93 -13.23 -12.05
C PHE A 90 -13.09 -11.97 -12.18
N THR A 91 -11.85 -12.08 -11.73
CA THR A 91 -10.90 -10.98 -11.79
C THR A 91 -9.59 -11.47 -12.40
N TYR A 92 -9.06 -10.69 -13.34
CA TYR A 92 -7.73 -10.88 -13.90
C TYR A 92 -6.94 -9.62 -13.61
N ASN A 93 -5.92 -9.71 -12.77
CA ASN A 93 -5.09 -8.56 -12.40
C ASN A 93 -3.69 -8.65 -12.96
N TRP A 94 -3.13 -7.50 -13.33
CA TRP A 94 -1.73 -7.36 -13.70
C TRP A 94 -1.22 -5.98 -13.29
N ASP A 95 0.08 -5.91 -13.05
CA ASP A 95 0.75 -4.68 -12.64
C ASP A 95 1.70 -4.23 -13.75
N MET A 96 1.49 -3.00 -14.21
CA MET A 96 2.41 -2.32 -15.12
C MET A 96 3.22 -1.29 -14.35
N ARG A 97 4.47 -1.06 -14.72
CA ARG A 97 5.25 0.05 -14.15
C ARG A 97 4.77 1.37 -14.74
N GLN A 98 4.33 2.30 -13.89
CA GLN A 98 4.00 3.67 -14.29
C GLN A 98 5.05 4.70 -13.86
N GLY A 99 6.01 4.30 -13.03
CA GLY A 99 7.08 5.20 -12.62
C GLY A 99 8.15 4.49 -11.83
N ILE A 100 9.13 5.27 -11.39
CA ILE A 100 10.21 4.85 -10.50
C ILE A 100 10.26 5.84 -9.34
N LEU A 101 10.36 5.32 -8.12
CA LEU A 101 10.59 6.10 -6.92
C LEU A 101 12.06 6.01 -6.53
N ILE A 102 12.77 7.14 -6.63
CA ILE A 102 14.10 7.27 -6.04
C ILE A 102 13.92 7.79 -4.63
N TRP A 103 14.44 7.06 -3.65
CA TRP A 103 14.34 7.45 -2.26
C TRP A 103 15.68 7.34 -1.54
N ALA A 104 15.89 8.22 -0.56
CA ALA A 104 17.03 8.18 0.33
C ALA A 104 16.63 8.68 1.71
N VAL A 105 17.07 7.98 2.74
CA VAL A 105 16.94 8.37 4.14
C VAL A 105 18.33 8.51 4.76
N GLY A 106 18.58 9.64 5.41
CA GLY A 106 19.79 9.90 6.16
C GLY A 106 19.45 10.17 7.61
N ALA A 107 20.31 9.72 8.51
CA ALA A 107 20.28 10.04 9.92
C ALA A 107 21.69 10.44 10.38
N MET A 108 21.77 11.54 11.11
CA MET A 108 23.00 11.92 11.78
C MET A 108 23.14 11.11 13.08
N THR A 109 24.27 10.44 13.28
CA THR A 109 24.54 9.66 14.49
C THR A 109 25.07 10.55 15.60
N ALA A 110 24.87 10.15 16.86
CA ALA A 110 25.38 10.87 18.04
C ALA A 110 26.92 10.98 18.07
N SER A 111 27.63 10.15 17.29
CA SER A 111 29.09 10.22 17.10
C SER A 111 29.53 11.23 16.02
N GLY A 112 28.59 11.97 15.41
CA GLY A 112 28.87 12.90 14.31
C GLY A 112 29.04 12.22 12.94
N GLY A 113 28.73 10.92 12.83
CA GLY A 113 28.72 10.19 11.56
C GLY A 113 27.39 10.33 10.82
N ALA A 114 27.39 10.00 9.53
CA ALA A 114 26.16 9.88 8.75
C ALA A 114 25.85 8.39 8.54
N ALA A 115 24.64 7.96 8.91
CA ALA A 115 24.08 6.68 8.52
C ALA A 115 22.93 6.93 7.53
N GLY A 116 22.75 6.05 6.56
CA GLY A 116 21.67 6.23 5.59
C GLY A 116 21.49 5.05 4.68
N GLY A 117 20.33 5.00 4.05
CA GLY A 117 19.97 4.02 3.04
C GLY A 117 19.25 4.72 1.89
N GLY A 118 19.32 4.13 0.72
CA GLY A 118 18.60 4.62 -0.44
C GLY A 118 18.33 3.50 -1.42
N GLY A 119 17.35 3.74 -2.28
CA GLY A 119 16.87 2.74 -3.20
C GLY A 119 16.15 3.34 -4.39
N VAL A 120 15.88 2.45 -5.34
CA VAL A 120 15.11 2.72 -6.54
C VAL A 120 14.04 1.64 -6.59
N GLU A 121 12.78 2.04 -6.52
CA GLU A 121 11.63 1.13 -6.50
C GLU A 121 10.72 1.40 -7.71
N ASP A 122 10.12 0.35 -8.27
CA ASP A 122 9.12 0.52 -9.32
C ASP A 122 7.80 1.01 -8.68
N ILE A 123 7.16 2.00 -9.29
CA ILE A 123 5.80 2.45 -8.93
C ILE A 123 4.80 1.66 -9.78
N PRO A 124 4.02 0.73 -9.21
CA PRO A 124 3.09 -0.09 -9.96
C PRO A 124 1.81 0.69 -10.31
N LYS A 125 1.16 0.29 -11.39
CA LYS A 125 -0.21 0.62 -11.75
C LYS A 125 -0.99 -0.68 -11.82
N HIS A 126 -2.00 -0.79 -10.97
CA HIS A 126 -2.75 -2.02 -10.77
C HIS A 126 -3.93 -2.07 -11.72
N TYR A 127 -3.82 -2.87 -12.78
CA TYR A 127 -4.92 -3.11 -13.70
C TYR A 127 -5.72 -4.34 -13.29
N LEU A 128 -7.03 -4.26 -13.52
CA LEU A 128 -7.97 -5.33 -13.30
C LEU A 128 -8.90 -5.43 -14.51
N LEU A 129 -9.15 -6.64 -14.96
CA LEU A 129 -10.32 -6.98 -15.76
C LEU A 129 -11.31 -7.67 -14.83
N LEU A 130 -12.47 -7.05 -14.68
CA LEU A 130 -13.56 -7.51 -13.82
C LEU A 130 -14.66 -8.06 -14.73
N ILE A 131 -15.12 -9.27 -14.46
CA ILE A 131 -16.15 -9.94 -15.26
C ILE A 131 -17.18 -10.50 -14.29
N GLN A 132 -18.41 -10.03 -14.37
CA GLN A 132 -19.54 -10.51 -13.59
C GLN A 132 -20.42 -11.41 -14.45
N PHE A 133 -20.86 -12.53 -13.87
CA PHE A 133 -21.74 -13.49 -14.52
C PHE A 133 -23.15 -13.45 -13.95
N ASP A 134 -24.13 -13.80 -14.79
CA ASP A 134 -25.52 -14.01 -14.39
C ASP A 134 -25.77 -15.39 -13.75
N GLU A 135 -27.03 -15.80 -13.63
CA GLU A 135 -27.43 -17.13 -13.13
C GLU A 135 -27.20 -18.25 -14.12
N GLN A 136 -27.07 -17.93 -15.40
CA GLN A 136 -26.85 -18.85 -16.50
C GLN A 136 -25.35 -18.97 -16.84
N GLU A 137 -24.47 -18.44 -15.98
CA GLU A 137 -23.03 -18.37 -16.14
C GLU A 137 -22.59 -17.64 -17.43
N GLN A 138 -23.38 -16.68 -17.90
CA GLN A 138 -23.04 -15.80 -19.01
C GLN A 138 -22.51 -14.47 -18.50
N VAL A 139 -21.62 -13.84 -19.26
CA VAL A 139 -21.11 -12.50 -18.93
C VAL A 139 -22.27 -11.49 -18.95
N MET A 140 -22.51 -10.86 -17.80
CA MET A 140 -23.51 -9.80 -17.61
C MET A 140 -22.88 -8.41 -17.73
N ARG A 141 -21.71 -8.23 -17.09
CA ARG A 141 -21.01 -6.95 -17.01
C ARG A 141 -19.51 -7.22 -17.01
N TRP A 142 -18.75 -6.43 -17.75
CA TRP A 142 -17.30 -6.47 -17.66
C TRP A 142 -16.71 -5.07 -17.78
N GLU A 143 -15.55 -4.87 -17.18
CA GLU A 143 -14.85 -3.59 -17.20
C GLU A 143 -13.34 -3.80 -17.02
N ARG A 144 -12.54 -3.04 -17.76
CA ARG A 144 -11.13 -2.85 -17.42
C ARG A 144 -11.03 -1.63 -16.51
N ALA A 145 -10.54 -1.85 -15.30
CA ALA A 145 -10.40 -0.82 -14.30
C ALA A 145 -8.96 -0.72 -13.78
N THR A 146 -8.63 0.41 -13.16
CA THR A 146 -7.35 0.61 -12.47
C THR A 146 -7.64 0.83 -10.99
N ARG A 147 -7.02 0.03 -10.12
CA ARG A 147 -7.12 0.21 -8.68
C ARG A 147 -6.13 1.29 -8.21
N PRO A 148 -6.59 2.32 -7.48
CA PRO A 148 -5.70 3.30 -6.85
C PRO A 148 -4.72 2.67 -5.86
N LEU A 149 -3.52 3.24 -5.72
CA LEU A 149 -2.48 2.74 -4.80
C LEU A 149 -2.88 2.77 -3.32
N TYR A 150 -3.78 3.67 -2.94
CA TYR A 150 -4.23 3.84 -1.56
C TYR A 150 -5.44 2.96 -1.20
N GLN A 151 -6.04 2.28 -2.17
CA GLN A 151 -7.23 1.46 -1.96
C GLN A 151 -6.86 -0.02 -1.89
N THR A 152 -7.43 -0.75 -0.93
CA THR A 152 -7.19 -2.19 -0.83
C THR A 152 -7.89 -2.94 -1.97
N TYR A 153 -7.43 -4.16 -2.26
CA TYR A 153 -8.04 -4.99 -3.29
C TYR A 153 -9.53 -5.29 -3.00
N ILE A 154 -9.85 -5.59 -1.75
CA ILE A 154 -11.21 -5.95 -1.34
C ILE A 154 -12.14 -4.74 -1.37
N ASP A 155 -11.70 -3.59 -0.86
CA ASP A 155 -12.52 -2.37 -0.87
C ASP A 155 -12.86 -1.96 -2.32
N PHE A 156 -11.88 -2.04 -3.22
CA PHE A 156 -12.09 -1.76 -4.64
C PHE A 156 -13.10 -2.70 -5.29
N LEU A 157 -13.02 -4.01 -5.00
CA LEU A 157 -13.98 -4.98 -5.52
C LEU A 157 -15.38 -4.76 -4.94
N GLN A 158 -15.48 -4.40 -3.67
CA GLN A 158 -16.76 -4.08 -3.03
C GLN A 158 -17.41 -2.87 -3.70
N ASP A 159 -16.66 -1.79 -3.91
CA ASP A 159 -17.14 -0.58 -4.58
C ASP A 159 -17.62 -0.88 -6.01
N TRP A 160 -16.86 -1.71 -6.75
CA TRP A 160 -17.25 -2.08 -8.12
C TRP A 160 -18.49 -2.98 -8.19
N ALA A 161 -18.64 -3.88 -7.22
CA ALA A 161 -19.76 -4.83 -7.14
C ALA A 161 -21.06 -4.20 -6.65
N LEU A 162 -21.06 -2.91 -6.28
CA LEU A 162 -22.29 -2.16 -6.06
C LEU A 162 -23.04 -2.00 -7.40
N PRO A 163 -24.39 -2.10 -7.37
CA PRO A 163 -25.23 -2.00 -8.56
C PRO A 163 -25.26 -0.59 -9.17
#